data_AF-A0AAU7VVC2-F1
#
_entry.id   AF-A0AAU7VVC2-F1
#
_cell.length_a   1.000
_cell.length_b   1.000
_cell.length_c   1.000
_cell.angle_alpha   90.00
_cell.angle_beta   90.00
_cell.angle_gamma   90.00
#
_symmetry.space_group_name_H-M   'P 1'
#
loop_
_entity.id
_entity.type
_entity.pdbx_description
1 polymer ?
#
loop_
_entity_poly.entity_id
_entity_poly.type
_entity_poly.pdbx_seq_one_letter_code
_entity_poly.pdbx_strand_id
1 'polypeptide(L)'
;MTGGSHRDRERRTCDPDLERFLDSEDVLAVGARLADHDPHHPLASYYSTHRDRLSHNQIDQAYAFGMEFDAINPAGGRGSRLGGERKERLVRADEPLLSLAIRATESARRIVIVGDVAAREGVMTTREDPPFAGPVAAIAAGLAQIPREDESFVLVLACDVPDAVKALPYLRRQVGKERSADGVIAVDEHGVDQYLLAIYSTHSLRHALRTERPSSMRQVIEGLTLTRVRVPPGSTRDVDTWTDAAELGVSKQEETHALSSALGDLAS
;
A
#
# COMPACT_ATOMS: atom_id res chain seq x y z
N MET A 1 61.57 -19.86 1.19
CA MET A 1 61.71 -18.70 0.29
C MET A 1 60.75 -18.91 -0.86
N THR A 2 59.54 -18.35 -0.71
CA THR A 2 58.97 -17.28 -1.59
C THR A 2 58.53 -17.85 -2.95
N GLY A 3 57.26 -17.90 -3.35
CA GLY A 3 56.08 -17.16 -2.93
C GLY A 3 55.43 -16.51 -4.16
N GLY A 4 54.10 -16.57 -4.28
CA GLY A 4 53.26 -15.73 -5.15
C GLY A 4 52.86 -16.38 -6.49
N SER A 5 51.62 -16.83 -6.75
CA SER A 5 50.33 -16.11 -6.76
C SER A 5 50.20 -15.07 -7.89
N HIS A 6 49.91 -15.50 -9.12
CA HIS A 6 49.18 -14.69 -10.10
C HIS A 6 47.75 -15.22 -10.23
N ARG A 7 46.88 -14.78 -9.33
CA ARG A 7 45.45 -14.64 -9.63
C ARG A 7 45.18 -13.15 -9.81
N ASP A 8 45.50 -12.63 -10.98
CA ASP A 8 44.85 -11.42 -11.47
C ASP A 8 43.42 -11.80 -11.87
N ARG A 9 42.55 -11.87 -10.86
CA ARG A 9 41.13 -11.62 -11.09
C ARG A 9 40.99 -10.11 -11.03
N GLU A 10 40.93 -9.51 -12.21
CA GLU A 10 40.46 -8.16 -12.45
C GLU A 10 39.32 -7.85 -11.49
N ARG A 11 39.57 -6.96 -10.52
CA ARG A 11 38.50 -6.26 -9.84
C ARG A 11 37.82 -5.46 -10.94
N ARG A 12 36.67 -5.94 -11.42
CA ARG A 12 35.72 -5.09 -12.14
C ARG A 12 35.35 -4.00 -11.15
N THR A 13 36.03 -2.87 -11.24
CA THR A 13 35.60 -1.65 -10.58
C THR A 13 34.25 -1.30 -11.20
N CYS A 14 33.20 -1.31 -10.38
CA CYS A 14 31.92 -0.74 -10.78
C CYS A 14 32.19 0.69 -11.29
N ASP A 15 31.46 1.07 -12.33
CA ASP A 15 31.45 2.42 -12.84
C ASP A 15 31.05 3.39 -11.70
N PRO A 16 31.81 4.47 -11.43
CA PRO A 16 31.49 5.43 -10.37
C PRO A 16 30.13 6.13 -10.56
N ASP A 17 29.62 6.22 -11.79
CA ASP A 17 28.25 6.69 -12.04
C ASP A 17 27.20 5.63 -11.65
N LEU A 18 27.57 4.36 -11.68
CA LEU A 18 26.77 3.24 -11.17
C LEU A 18 26.80 3.22 -9.64
N GLU A 19 27.94 3.44 -8.97
CA GLU A 19 28.02 3.55 -7.49
C GLU A 19 27.06 4.62 -6.94
N ARG A 20 26.97 5.76 -7.62
CA ARG A 20 26.04 6.84 -7.25
C ARG A 20 24.56 6.47 -7.40
N PHE A 21 24.25 5.57 -8.35
CA PHE A 21 22.91 5.03 -8.57
C PHE A 21 22.60 3.90 -7.57
N LEU A 22 23.61 3.10 -7.22
CA LEU A 22 23.58 1.98 -6.28
C LEU A 22 23.41 2.39 -4.82
N ASP A 23 23.82 3.60 -4.48
CA ASP A 23 23.62 4.22 -3.16
C ASP A 23 22.24 4.87 -2.99
N SER A 24 21.39 4.86 -4.04
CA SER A 24 20.01 5.30 -3.91
C SER A 24 19.20 4.28 -3.08
N GLU A 25 18.30 4.78 -2.23
CA GLU A 25 17.50 3.94 -1.34
C GLU A 25 16.67 2.89 -2.12
N ASP A 26 16.24 3.23 -3.34
CA ASP A 26 15.49 2.33 -4.23
C ASP A 26 16.33 1.16 -4.76
N VAL A 27 17.64 1.36 -5.01
CA VAL A 27 18.51 0.34 -5.60
C VAL A 27 19.03 -0.67 -4.57
N LEU A 28 19.22 -0.23 -3.32
CA LEU A 28 19.49 -1.12 -2.19
C LEU A 28 18.29 -2.04 -1.90
N ALA A 29 17.08 -1.52 -2.07
CA ALA A 29 15.85 -2.28 -1.91
C ALA A 29 15.66 -3.35 -2.99
N VAL A 30 15.95 -3.01 -4.25
CA VAL A 30 15.99 -3.98 -5.36
C VAL A 30 17.08 -5.02 -5.13
N GLY A 31 18.25 -4.63 -4.61
CA GLY A 31 19.33 -5.54 -4.26
C GLY A 31 18.96 -6.56 -3.17
N ALA A 32 18.25 -6.15 -2.12
CA ALA A 32 17.76 -7.06 -1.08
C ALA A 32 16.78 -8.11 -1.65
N ARG A 33 15.84 -7.69 -2.49
CA ARG A 33 14.88 -8.59 -3.15
C ARG A 33 15.57 -9.61 -4.05
N LEU A 34 16.58 -9.18 -4.78
CA LEU A 34 17.34 -10.05 -5.68
C LEU A 34 18.21 -11.03 -4.91
N ALA A 35 18.67 -10.73 -3.69
CA ALA A 35 19.43 -11.67 -2.88
C ALA A 35 18.65 -12.97 -2.55
N ASP A 36 17.32 -12.90 -2.45
CA ASP A 36 16.47 -14.06 -2.17
C ASP A 36 16.06 -14.84 -3.43
N HIS A 37 15.99 -14.18 -4.60
CA HIS A 37 15.46 -14.76 -5.84
C HIS A 37 16.50 -15.00 -6.96
N ASP A 38 17.52 -14.15 -7.04
CA ASP A 38 18.67 -14.25 -7.96
C ASP A 38 19.95 -13.73 -7.27
N PRO A 39 20.58 -14.55 -6.40
CA PRO A 39 21.73 -14.13 -5.60
C PRO A 39 22.98 -13.79 -6.44
N HIS A 40 22.96 -14.13 -7.74
CA HIS A 40 24.04 -13.81 -8.67
C HIS A 40 23.84 -12.45 -9.36
N HIS A 41 22.69 -11.81 -9.19
CA HIS A 41 22.45 -10.48 -9.71
C HIS A 41 23.43 -9.45 -9.10
N PRO A 42 24.00 -8.53 -9.89
CA PRO A 42 24.97 -7.54 -9.38
C PRO A 42 24.47 -6.75 -8.17
N LEU A 43 23.19 -6.40 -8.14
CA LEU A 43 22.54 -5.71 -7.02
C LEU A 43 22.39 -6.58 -5.75
N ALA A 44 22.17 -7.90 -5.91
CA ALA A 44 22.12 -8.84 -4.79
C ALA A 44 23.48 -8.95 -4.10
N SER A 45 24.52 -9.12 -4.91
CA SER A 45 25.91 -9.19 -4.43
C SER A 45 26.36 -7.88 -3.77
N TYR A 46 25.95 -6.73 -4.33
CA TYR A 46 26.22 -5.41 -3.75
C TYR A 46 25.55 -5.25 -2.38
N TYR A 47 24.25 -5.58 -2.25
CA TYR A 47 23.51 -5.54 -1.00
C TYR A 47 24.15 -6.43 0.08
N SER A 48 24.39 -7.72 -0.21
CA SER A 48 24.98 -8.64 0.77
C SER A 48 26.35 -8.19 1.29
N THR A 49 27.13 -7.51 0.45
CA THR A 49 28.47 -7.00 0.80
C THR A 49 28.42 -5.73 1.66
N HIS A 50 27.36 -4.91 1.53
CA HIS A 50 27.29 -3.58 2.15
C HIS A 50 26.21 -3.46 3.24
N ARG A 51 25.39 -4.49 3.45
CA ARG A 51 24.32 -4.53 4.47
C ARG A 51 24.76 -4.06 5.86
N ASP A 52 25.98 -4.41 6.28
CA ASP A 52 26.50 -4.03 7.62
C ASP A 52 26.83 -2.53 7.77
N ARG A 53 26.83 -1.77 6.65
CA ARG A 53 27.04 -0.32 6.61
C ARG A 53 25.74 0.48 6.47
N LEU A 54 24.62 -0.20 6.23
CA LEU A 54 23.33 0.44 6.06
C LEU A 54 22.76 0.87 7.41
N SER A 55 22.16 2.06 7.46
CA SER A 55 21.37 2.46 8.63
C SER A 55 20.14 1.55 8.78
N HIS A 56 19.59 1.47 10.00
CA HIS A 56 18.34 0.73 10.24
C HIS A 56 17.19 1.19 9.31
N ASN A 57 17.15 2.47 8.94
CA ASN A 57 16.15 3.03 8.02
C ASN A 57 16.30 2.50 6.59
N GLN A 58 17.53 2.40 6.08
CA GLN A 58 17.80 1.88 4.73
C GLN A 58 17.52 0.38 4.62
N ILE A 59 17.81 -0.39 5.68
CA ILE A 59 17.46 -1.81 5.78
C ILE A 59 15.93 -1.97 5.83
N ASP A 60 15.24 -1.15 6.63
CA ASP A 60 13.79 -1.17 6.74
C ASP A 60 13.08 -0.79 5.42
N GLN A 61 13.63 0.14 4.64
CA GLN A 61 13.12 0.48 3.31
C GLN A 61 13.36 -0.64 2.30
N ALA A 62 14.51 -1.32 2.37
CA ALA A 62 14.80 -2.49 1.55
C ALA A 62 13.84 -3.66 1.82
N TYR A 63 13.51 -3.92 3.09
CA TYR A 63 12.47 -4.90 3.47
C TYR A 63 11.06 -4.45 3.05
N ALA A 64 10.73 -3.16 3.18
CA ALA A 64 9.45 -2.60 2.74
C ALA A 64 9.21 -2.78 1.23
N PHE A 65 10.26 -2.69 0.40
CA PHE A 65 10.24 -2.83 -1.07
C PHE A 65 10.45 -4.26 -1.59
N GLY A 66 11.08 -5.13 -0.78
CA GLY A 66 11.29 -6.54 -1.13
C GLY A 66 10.06 -7.43 -0.94
N MET A 67 9.05 -6.98 -0.18
CA MET A 67 7.86 -7.79 0.04
C MET A 67 6.88 -7.76 -1.12
N GLU A 68 6.48 -8.94 -1.55
CA GLU A 68 5.36 -9.12 -2.46
C GLU A 68 4.04 -8.97 -1.72
N PHE A 69 3.17 -8.10 -2.22
CA PHE A 69 1.82 -7.94 -1.70
C PHE A 69 0.81 -7.72 -2.82
N ASP A 70 -0.43 -8.10 -2.56
CA ASP A 70 -1.59 -7.70 -3.36
C ASP A 70 -2.32 -6.55 -2.66
N ALA A 71 -3.19 -5.84 -3.36
CA ALA A 71 -3.97 -4.76 -2.79
C ALA A 71 -5.47 -5.00 -2.98
N ILE A 72 -6.23 -4.76 -1.92
CA ILE A 72 -7.69 -4.69 -1.94
C ILE A 72 -8.08 -3.27 -1.54
N ASN A 73 -8.79 -2.60 -2.44
CA ASN A 73 -9.28 -1.26 -2.23
C ASN A 73 -10.81 -1.25 -2.18
N PRO A 74 -11.42 -1.32 -0.98
CA PRO A 74 -12.84 -1.09 -0.85
C PRO A 74 -13.20 0.32 -1.34
N ALA A 75 -14.04 0.38 -2.36
CA ALA A 75 -14.61 1.60 -2.94
C ALA A 75 -16.10 1.72 -2.61
N GLY A 76 -16.53 1.09 -1.52
CA GLY A 76 -17.93 0.95 -1.14
C GLY A 76 -18.38 1.97 -0.10
N GLY A 77 -19.52 2.61 -0.36
CA GLY A 77 -20.23 3.45 0.58
C GLY A 77 -21.44 4.08 -0.12
N ARG A 78 -22.56 4.27 0.58
CA ARG A 78 -23.76 4.87 -0.04
C ARG A 78 -23.65 6.37 -0.29
N GLY A 79 -22.57 7.00 0.18
CA GLY A 79 -22.43 8.45 0.15
C GLY A 79 -23.59 9.19 0.83
N SER A 80 -24.34 8.54 1.73
CA SER A 80 -25.62 9.08 2.22
C SER A 80 -25.45 10.42 2.93
N ARG A 81 -24.33 10.61 3.62
CA ARG A 81 -23.95 11.87 4.28
C ARG A 81 -23.38 12.93 3.32
N LEU A 82 -23.09 12.53 2.09
CA LEU A 82 -22.62 13.39 0.99
C LEU A 82 -23.74 13.65 -0.03
N GLY A 83 -25.01 13.39 0.32
CA GLY A 83 -26.14 13.60 -0.58
C GLY A 83 -26.31 12.51 -1.64
N GLY A 84 -25.74 11.32 -1.43
CA GLY A 84 -25.76 10.22 -2.39
C GLY A 84 -24.62 10.24 -3.40
N GLU A 85 -23.66 11.17 -3.24
CA GLU A 85 -22.47 11.22 -4.07
C GLU A 85 -21.61 9.98 -3.91
N ARG A 86 -21.05 9.55 -5.04
CA ARG A 86 -20.11 8.44 -5.12
C ARG A 86 -18.73 8.90 -4.67
N LYS A 87 -18.33 8.51 -3.45
CA LYS A 87 -17.06 8.92 -2.81
C LYS A 87 -15.86 8.69 -3.74
N GLU A 88 -15.87 7.60 -4.50
CA GLU A 88 -14.81 7.23 -5.43
C GLU A 88 -14.58 8.27 -6.56
N ARG A 89 -15.56 9.14 -6.82
CA ARG A 89 -15.52 10.21 -7.82
C ARG A 89 -15.20 11.58 -7.26
N LEU A 90 -15.17 11.75 -5.94
CA LEU A 90 -14.74 13.01 -5.34
C LEU A 90 -13.28 13.28 -5.72
N VAL A 91 -12.93 14.56 -5.83
CA VAL A 91 -11.67 14.99 -6.43
C VAL A 91 -10.85 15.76 -5.40
N ARG A 92 -9.55 15.48 -5.36
CA ARG A 92 -8.56 16.24 -4.60
C ARG A 92 -7.39 16.59 -5.50
N ALA A 93 -7.05 17.88 -5.57
CA ALA A 93 -6.00 18.37 -6.45
C ALA A 93 -6.13 17.79 -7.88
N ASP A 94 -7.33 17.91 -8.45
CA ASP A 94 -7.72 17.44 -9.80
C ASP A 94 -7.71 15.92 -10.02
N GLU A 95 -7.47 15.14 -8.97
CA GLU A 95 -7.43 13.68 -9.04
C GLU A 95 -8.58 13.01 -8.26
N PRO A 96 -9.32 12.07 -8.88
CA PRO A 96 -10.34 11.31 -8.17
C PRO A 96 -9.76 10.50 -7.00
N LEU A 97 -10.49 10.38 -5.89
CA LEU A 97 -10.06 9.61 -4.72
C LEU A 97 -9.73 8.16 -5.07
N LEU A 98 -10.49 7.54 -5.98
CA LEU A 98 -10.17 6.20 -6.48
C LEU A 98 -8.82 6.12 -7.18
N SER A 99 -8.45 7.15 -7.94
CA SER A 99 -7.14 7.22 -8.61
C SER A 99 -6.02 7.40 -7.59
N LEU A 100 -6.23 8.20 -6.54
CA LEU A 100 -5.29 8.30 -5.42
C LEU A 100 -5.04 6.96 -4.75
N ALA A 101 -6.11 6.19 -4.50
CA ALA A 101 -6.02 4.87 -3.87
C ALA A 101 -5.27 3.86 -4.75
N ILE A 102 -5.51 3.86 -6.07
CA ILE A 102 -4.78 3.01 -7.02
C ILE A 102 -3.31 3.38 -7.08
N ARG A 103 -2.98 4.68 -7.14
CA ARG A 103 -1.59 5.13 -7.13
C ARG A 103 -0.89 4.71 -5.84
N ALA A 104 -1.57 4.83 -4.69
CA ALA A 104 -1.03 4.39 -3.42
C ALA A 104 -0.73 2.87 -3.39
N THR A 105 -1.39 2.08 -4.24
CA THR A 105 -1.21 0.62 -4.33
C THR A 105 -0.51 0.16 -5.61
N GLU A 106 0.08 1.07 -6.40
CA GLU A 106 0.63 0.77 -7.73
C GLU A 106 1.77 -0.25 -7.72
N SER A 107 2.49 -0.38 -6.59
CA SER A 107 3.55 -1.37 -6.44
C SER A 107 3.06 -2.77 -6.07
N ALA A 108 1.74 -2.97 -5.90
CA ALA A 108 1.15 -4.28 -5.63
C ALA A 108 1.21 -5.18 -6.87
N ARG A 109 1.35 -6.49 -6.68
CA ARG A 109 1.32 -7.46 -7.79
C ARG A 109 -0.04 -7.50 -8.48
N ARG A 110 -1.11 -7.32 -7.71
CA ARG A 110 -2.49 -7.22 -8.17
C ARG A 110 -3.20 -6.15 -7.38
N ILE A 111 -4.03 -5.37 -8.06
CA ILE A 111 -4.87 -4.34 -7.46
C ILE A 111 -6.32 -4.74 -7.69
N VAL A 112 -7.08 -4.89 -6.62
CA VAL A 112 -8.49 -5.27 -6.66
C VAL A 112 -9.33 -4.15 -6.06
N ILE A 113 -10.12 -3.47 -6.88
CA ILE A 113 -11.12 -2.51 -6.40
C ILE A 113 -12.42 -3.26 -6.10
N VAL A 114 -13.00 -3.02 -4.93
CA VAL A 114 -14.26 -3.65 -4.51
C VAL A 114 -15.36 -2.60 -4.42
N GLY A 115 -16.29 -2.63 -5.37
CA GLY A 115 -17.39 -1.68 -5.45
C GLY A 115 -17.95 -1.58 -6.87
N ASP A 116 -18.98 -0.76 -7.03
CA ASP A 116 -19.59 -0.48 -8.33
C ASP A 116 -18.81 0.61 -9.09
N VAL A 117 -17.61 0.24 -9.57
CA VAL A 117 -16.67 1.14 -10.26
C VAL A 117 -16.46 0.72 -11.71
N ALA A 118 -16.10 1.68 -12.57
CA ALA A 118 -15.72 1.38 -13.95
C ALA A 118 -14.38 0.61 -13.99
N ALA A 119 -14.29 -0.38 -14.88
CA ALA A 119 -13.07 -1.14 -15.11
C ALA A 119 -11.93 -0.23 -15.59
N ARG A 120 -10.70 -0.57 -15.18
CA ARG A 120 -9.46 0.14 -15.54
C ARG A 120 -8.42 -0.90 -15.96
N GLU A 121 -7.56 -0.55 -16.91
CA GLU A 121 -6.48 -1.43 -17.35
C GLU A 121 -5.54 -1.76 -16.18
N GLY A 122 -5.11 -3.02 -16.08
CA GLY A 122 -4.23 -3.48 -15.00
C GLY A 122 -4.87 -3.59 -13.62
N VAL A 123 -6.16 -3.27 -13.48
CA VAL A 123 -6.86 -3.26 -12.19
C VAL A 123 -8.08 -4.19 -12.24
N MET A 124 -8.15 -5.11 -11.29
CA MET A 124 -9.28 -6.02 -11.14
C MET A 124 -10.43 -5.30 -10.43
N THR A 125 -11.66 -5.57 -10.84
CA THR A 125 -12.86 -5.01 -10.21
C THR A 125 -13.80 -6.13 -9.79
N THR A 126 -14.30 -6.07 -8.57
CA THR A 126 -15.32 -6.98 -8.03
C THR A 126 -16.29 -6.18 -7.17
N ARG A 127 -17.35 -6.83 -6.68
CA ARG A 127 -18.35 -6.21 -5.81
C ARG A 127 -18.77 -7.20 -4.75
N GLU A 128 -19.00 -6.72 -3.53
CA GLU A 128 -19.61 -7.51 -2.49
C GLU A 128 -21.06 -7.90 -2.82
N ASP A 129 -21.46 -9.09 -2.34
CA ASP A 129 -22.82 -9.62 -2.47
C ASP A 129 -23.36 -10.00 -1.07
N PRO A 130 -24.45 -9.38 -0.59
CA PRO A 130 -25.21 -8.31 -1.25
C PRO A 130 -24.43 -6.99 -1.31
N PRO A 131 -24.72 -6.11 -2.29
CA PRO A 131 -24.09 -4.80 -2.35
C PRO A 131 -24.27 -3.97 -1.07
N PHE A 132 -23.23 -3.24 -0.68
CA PHE A 132 -23.20 -2.44 0.55
C PHE A 132 -23.32 -3.28 1.83
N ALA A 133 -22.97 -4.56 1.79
CA ALA A 133 -22.90 -5.44 2.97
C ALA A 133 -21.77 -5.05 3.95
N GLY A 134 -20.95 -4.07 3.58
CA GLY A 134 -19.93 -3.48 4.45
C GLY A 134 -18.53 -4.05 4.24
N PRO A 135 -17.55 -3.57 5.02
CA PRO A 135 -16.14 -3.82 4.76
C PRO A 135 -15.72 -5.30 4.78
N VAL A 136 -16.32 -6.12 5.64
CA VAL A 136 -16.01 -7.56 5.72
C VAL A 136 -16.36 -8.26 4.40
N ALA A 137 -17.56 -7.99 3.87
CA ALA A 137 -18.00 -8.56 2.61
C ALA A 137 -17.17 -8.05 1.42
N ALA A 138 -16.78 -6.76 1.46
CA ALA A 138 -15.89 -6.19 0.45
C ALA A 138 -14.52 -6.88 0.44
N ILE A 139 -13.88 -7.04 1.60
CA ILE A 139 -12.59 -7.73 1.68
C ILE A 139 -12.70 -9.19 1.24
N ALA A 140 -13.77 -9.90 1.64
CA ALA A 140 -14.01 -11.27 1.20
C ALA A 140 -14.15 -11.37 -0.34
N ALA A 141 -14.88 -10.44 -0.96
CA ALA A 141 -15.00 -10.37 -2.41
C ALA A 141 -13.66 -10.05 -3.09
N GLY A 142 -12.86 -9.16 -2.50
CA GLY A 142 -11.50 -8.84 -2.98
C GLY A 142 -10.56 -10.04 -2.91
N LEU A 143 -10.52 -10.75 -1.78
CA LEU A 143 -9.70 -11.95 -1.59
C LEU A 143 -10.08 -13.10 -2.52
N ALA A 144 -11.33 -13.15 -2.99
CA ALA A 144 -11.75 -14.14 -3.98
C ALA A 144 -11.09 -13.94 -5.36
N GLN A 145 -10.55 -12.74 -5.63
CA GLN A 145 -9.81 -12.42 -6.86
C GLN A 145 -8.32 -12.76 -6.77
N ILE A 146 -7.80 -12.93 -5.55
CA ILE A 146 -6.40 -13.32 -5.31
C ILE A 146 -6.32 -14.86 -5.31
N PRO A 147 -5.30 -15.49 -5.93
CA PRO A 147 -5.12 -16.95 -5.90
C PRO A 147 -5.06 -17.50 -4.47
N ARG A 148 -5.54 -18.73 -4.27
CA ARG A 148 -5.69 -19.31 -2.92
C ARG A 148 -4.36 -19.78 -2.33
N GLU A 149 -3.44 -20.16 -3.20
CA GLU A 149 -2.07 -20.54 -2.94
C GLU A 149 -1.17 -19.35 -2.59
N ASP A 150 -1.69 -18.12 -2.69
CA ASP A 150 -0.94 -16.92 -2.34
C ASP A 150 -0.88 -16.73 -0.82
N GLU A 151 0.28 -17.00 -0.24
CA GLU A 151 0.59 -16.87 1.19
C GLU A 151 1.29 -15.54 1.51
N SER A 152 1.30 -14.60 0.56
CA SER A 152 1.86 -13.26 0.73
C SER A 152 1.05 -12.39 1.69
N PHE A 153 1.36 -11.10 1.70
CA PHE A 153 0.54 -10.08 2.34
C PHE A 153 -0.47 -9.44 1.38
N VAL A 154 -1.53 -8.87 1.95
CA VAL A 154 -2.51 -8.03 1.26
C VAL A 154 -2.64 -6.69 1.98
N LEU A 155 -2.45 -5.60 1.24
CA LEU A 155 -2.77 -4.24 1.70
C LEU A 155 -4.27 -4.01 1.51
N VAL A 156 -4.97 -3.74 2.61
CA VAL A 156 -6.36 -3.26 2.58
C VAL A 156 -6.32 -1.75 2.76
N LEU A 157 -6.79 -1.02 1.75
CA LEU A 157 -6.81 0.44 1.73
C LEU A 157 -8.16 0.97 1.22
N ALA A 158 -8.97 1.57 2.10
CA ALA A 158 -10.21 2.23 1.68
C ALA A 158 -9.93 3.41 0.72
N CYS A 159 -10.81 3.59 -0.29
CA CYS A 159 -10.62 4.60 -1.32
C CYS A 159 -10.92 6.04 -0.86
N ASP A 160 -11.56 6.22 0.30
CA ASP A 160 -11.96 7.53 0.83
C ASP A 160 -10.94 8.16 1.78
N VAL A 161 -9.72 7.60 1.86
CA VAL A 161 -8.59 8.11 2.66
C VAL A 161 -7.55 8.78 1.74
N PRO A 162 -7.73 10.05 1.33
CA PRO A 162 -6.92 10.71 0.29
C PRO A 162 -5.42 10.79 0.57
N ASP A 163 -5.03 10.78 1.84
CA ASP A 163 -3.65 10.94 2.29
C ASP A 163 -3.00 9.64 2.78
N ALA A 164 -3.66 8.49 2.57
CA ALA A 164 -3.17 7.19 3.02
C ALA A 164 -1.77 6.82 2.51
N VAL A 165 -1.36 7.34 1.35
CA VAL A 165 -0.02 7.13 0.79
C VAL A 165 1.09 7.53 1.78
N LYS A 166 0.83 8.52 2.66
CA LYS A 166 1.77 8.98 3.69
C LYS A 166 1.97 7.95 4.80
N ALA A 167 0.98 7.09 5.06
CA ALA A 167 1.03 6.03 6.07
C ALA A 167 1.77 4.78 5.58
N LEU A 168 1.71 4.48 4.28
CA LEU A 168 2.21 3.19 3.74
C LEU A 168 3.69 2.91 4.04
N PRO A 169 4.63 3.88 3.96
CA PRO A 169 6.01 3.62 4.33
C PRO A 169 6.18 3.15 5.78
N TYR A 170 5.34 3.63 6.70
CA TYR A 170 5.39 3.24 8.11
C TYR A 170 4.92 1.80 8.31
N LEU A 171 3.82 1.42 7.65
CA LEU A 171 3.30 0.06 7.69
C LEU A 171 4.31 -0.92 7.08
N ARG A 172 4.78 -0.64 5.86
CA ARG A 172 5.68 -1.54 5.12
C ARG A 172 6.99 -1.81 5.88
N ARG A 173 7.53 -0.82 6.59
CA ARG A 173 8.73 -1.00 7.44
C ARG A 173 8.52 -1.94 8.64
N GLN A 174 7.29 -2.25 9.02
CA GLN A 174 6.99 -3.07 10.19
C GLN A 174 6.58 -4.50 9.84
N VAL A 175 6.15 -4.74 8.60
CA VAL A 175 5.73 -6.08 8.20
C VAL A 175 6.93 -7.04 8.23
N GLY A 176 6.70 -8.25 8.73
CA GLY A 176 7.71 -9.32 8.79
C GLY A 176 8.78 -9.14 9.89
N LYS A 177 8.81 -8.02 10.61
CA LYS A 177 9.72 -7.84 11.76
C LYS A 177 9.40 -8.79 12.90
N GLU A 178 8.12 -9.00 13.15
CA GLU A 178 7.63 -9.98 14.11
C GLU A 178 7.15 -11.22 13.33
N ARG A 179 7.90 -12.33 13.43
CA ARG A 179 7.58 -13.57 12.70
C ARG A 179 6.20 -14.15 13.04
N SER A 180 5.70 -13.87 14.23
CA SER A 180 4.38 -14.32 14.69
C SER A 180 3.25 -13.34 14.37
N ALA A 181 3.54 -12.18 13.78
CA ALA A 181 2.51 -11.20 13.45
C ALA A 181 1.78 -11.61 12.17
N ASP A 182 0.46 -11.58 12.24
CA ASP A 182 -0.48 -11.78 11.13
C ASP A 182 -0.64 -10.52 10.26
N GLY A 183 0.11 -9.45 10.56
CA GLY A 183 0.05 -8.21 9.82
C GLY A 183 0.39 -6.98 10.67
N VAL A 184 0.22 -5.82 10.07
CA VAL A 184 0.40 -4.51 10.69
C VAL A 184 -0.83 -3.64 10.44
N ILE A 185 -1.18 -2.82 11.41
CA ILE A 185 -2.34 -1.93 11.34
C ILE A 185 -1.96 -0.49 11.65
N ALA A 186 -2.45 0.45 10.85
CA ALA A 186 -2.27 1.87 11.14
C ALA A 186 -3.04 2.27 12.39
N VAL A 187 -2.40 3.11 13.20
CA VAL A 187 -2.98 3.73 14.38
C VAL A 187 -2.85 5.23 14.22
N ASP A 188 -3.98 5.93 14.33
CA ASP A 188 -4.03 7.39 14.20
C ASP A 188 -3.44 8.12 15.43
N GLU A 189 -3.43 9.45 15.36
CA GLU A 189 -2.95 10.31 16.45
C GLU A 189 -3.70 10.15 17.78
N HIS A 190 -4.91 9.57 17.75
CA HIS A 190 -5.75 9.33 18.92
C HIS A 190 -5.61 7.92 19.49
N GLY A 191 -4.81 7.06 18.85
CA GLY A 191 -4.63 5.67 19.28
C GLY A 191 -5.71 4.72 18.78
N VAL A 192 -6.48 5.12 17.77
CA VAL A 192 -7.55 4.31 17.17
C VAL A 192 -6.99 3.51 16.00
N ASP A 193 -7.37 2.23 15.96
CA ASP A 193 -6.97 1.30 14.91
C ASP A 193 -7.76 1.54 13.62
N GLN A 194 -7.05 1.62 12.50
CA GLN A 194 -7.61 1.91 11.19
C GLN A 194 -7.70 0.62 10.38
N TYR A 195 -8.81 -0.11 10.52
CA TYR A 195 -8.98 -1.47 9.96
C TYR A 195 -8.88 -1.56 8.43
N LEU A 196 -9.09 -0.45 7.72
CA LEU A 196 -9.00 -0.38 6.26
C LEU A 196 -7.76 0.40 5.80
N LEU A 197 -6.75 0.49 6.66
CA LEU A 197 -5.41 0.97 6.36
C LEU A 197 -4.41 0.06 7.06
N ALA A 198 -4.28 -1.15 6.53
CA ALA A 198 -3.54 -2.23 7.17
C ALA A 198 -2.98 -3.21 6.14
N ILE A 199 -1.90 -3.88 6.50
CA ILE A 199 -1.31 -4.96 5.70
C ILE A 199 -1.48 -6.25 6.48
N TYR A 200 -2.23 -7.20 5.92
CA TYR A 200 -2.55 -8.47 6.55
C TYR A 200 -1.85 -9.63 5.85
N SER A 201 -1.51 -10.67 6.60
CA SER A 201 -1.25 -11.99 6.02
C SER A 201 -2.49 -12.42 5.25
N THR A 202 -2.34 -12.69 3.95
CA THR A 202 -3.44 -13.15 3.09
C THR A 202 -4.05 -14.44 3.64
N HIS A 203 -3.20 -15.34 4.13
CA HIS A 203 -3.63 -16.60 4.75
C HIS A 203 -4.46 -16.36 6.02
N SER A 204 -3.93 -15.59 6.98
CA SER A 204 -4.59 -15.37 8.28
C SER A 204 -5.90 -14.61 8.11
N LEU A 205 -5.94 -13.62 7.21
CA LEU A 205 -7.16 -12.88 6.90
C LEU A 205 -8.24 -13.77 6.27
N ARG A 206 -7.87 -14.62 5.30
CA ARG A 206 -8.81 -15.62 4.72
C ARG A 206 -9.34 -16.56 5.80
N HIS A 207 -8.46 -17.05 6.68
CA HIS A 207 -8.85 -17.95 7.76
C HIS A 207 -9.87 -17.30 8.70
N ALA A 208 -9.59 -16.09 9.19
CA ALA A 208 -10.48 -15.33 10.07
C ALA A 208 -11.86 -15.10 9.45
N LEU A 209 -11.92 -14.72 8.16
CA LEU A 209 -13.19 -14.48 7.47
C LEU A 209 -14.04 -15.75 7.31
N ARG A 210 -13.39 -16.90 7.13
CA ARG A 210 -14.08 -18.16 6.81
C ARG A 210 -14.55 -18.91 8.05
N THR A 211 -13.75 -18.91 9.11
CA THR A 211 -14.02 -19.67 10.34
C THR A 211 -15.00 -18.93 11.24
N GLU A 212 -14.83 -17.61 11.41
CA GLU A 212 -15.60 -16.83 12.38
C GLU A 212 -16.89 -16.23 11.80
N ARG A 213 -17.02 -16.17 10.46
CA ARG A 213 -18.10 -15.46 9.75
C ARG A 213 -18.41 -14.09 10.37
N PRO A 214 -17.39 -13.23 10.53
CA PRO A 214 -17.52 -12.01 11.31
C PRO A 214 -18.49 -11.03 10.65
N SER A 215 -19.18 -10.24 11.46
CA SER A 215 -20.09 -9.17 11.00
C SER A 215 -19.41 -7.80 10.96
N SER A 216 -18.20 -7.68 11.51
CA SER A 216 -17.43 -6.43 11.55
C SER A 216 -15.93 -6.68 11.47
N MET A 217 -15.18 -5.65 11.06
CA MET A 217 -13.71 -5.72 11.04
C MET A 217 -13.10 -5.88 12.43
N ARG A 218 -13.76 -5.38 13.48
CA ARG A 218 -13.33 -5.60 14.87
C ARG A 218 -13.26 -7.09 15.19
N GLN A 219 -14.29 -7.86 14.83
CA GLN A 219 -14.31 -9.31 15.03
C GLN A 219 -13.29 -10.04 14.17
N VAL A 220 -13.01 -9.55 12.95
CA VAL A 220 -11.93 -10.11 12.11
C VAL A 220 -10.59 -10.00 12.82
N ILE A 221 -10.26 -8.81 13.34
CA ILE A 221 -8.93 -8.55 13.90
C ILE A 221 -8.73 -9.12 15.31
N GLU A 222 -9.79 -9.41 16.07
CA GLU A 222 -9.71 -10.07 17.38
C GLU A 222 -9.03 -11.45 17.29
N GLY A 223 -9.12 -12.11 16.12
CA GLY A 223 -8.44 -13.37 15.83
C GLY A 223 -7.05 -13.24 15.21
N LEU A 224 -6.50 -12.02 15.07
CA LEU A 224 -5.22 -11.75 14.41
C LEU A 224 -4.21 -11.12 15.37
N THR A 225 -2.96 -11.54 15.27
CA THR A 225 -1.84 -10.90 15.97
C THR A 225 -1.30 -9.75 15.12
N LEU A 226 -1.73 -8.51 15.38
CA LEU A 226 -1.34 -7.35 14.56
C LEU A 226 -0.35 -6.44 15.29
N THR A 227 0.75 -6.08 14.62
CA THR A 227 1.64 -5.02 15.09
C THR A 227 0.97 -3.66 14.85
N ARG A 228 0.78 -2.89 15.90
CA ARG A 228 0.15 -1.56 15.86
C ARG A 228 1.20 -0.50 15.51
N VAL A 229 0.97 0.25 14.43
CA VAL A 229 1.93 1.23 13.89
C VAL A 229 1.33 2.62 13.90
N ARG A 230 1.90 3.53 14.69
CA ARG A 230 1.54 4.95 14.62
C ARG A 230 1.98 5.54 13.28
N VAL A 231 1.06 6.17 12.58
CA VAL A 231 1.29 6.80 11.28
C VAL A 231 1.25 8.33 11.41
N PRO A 232 1.75 9.08 10.41
CA PRO A 232 1.72 10.55 10.46
C PRO A 232 0.31 11.10 10.68
N PRO A 233 0.12 12.13 11.53
CA PRO A 233 -1.19 12.76 11.73
C PRO A 233 -1.83 13.17 10.40
N GLY A 234 -3.15 12.99 10.30
CA GLY A 234 -3.90 13.30 9.08
C GLY A 234 -3.83 12.26 7.97
N SER A 235 -2.91 11.28 8.02
CA SER A 235 -2.78 10.24 6.98
C SER A 235 -3.88 9.17 7.00
N THR A 236 -4.71 9.18 8.04
CA THR A 236 -5.81 8.22 8.26
C THR A 236 -7.19 8.83 8.04
N ARG A 237 -7.26 10.14 7.76
CA ARG A 237 -8.55 10.85 7.65
C ARG A 237 -9.30 10.43 6.40
N ASP A 238 -10.55 10.03 6.59
CA ASP A 238 -11.48 9.67 5.53
C ASP A 238 -12.46 10.80 5.20
N VAL A 239 -13.06 10.73 4.01
CA VAL A 239 -14.08 11.68 3.56
C VAL A 239 -15.45 11.08 3.80
N ASP A 240 -16.06 11.40 4.93
CA ASP A 240 -17.34 10.85 5.38
C ASP A 240 -18.50 11.85 5.22
N THR A 241 -18.18 13.14 5.29
CA THR A 241 -19.10 14.28 5.19
C THR A 241 -18.51 15.39 4.32
N TRP A 242 -19.33 16.39 3.96
CA TRP A 242 -18.85 17.58 3.24
C TRP A 242 -17.91 18.45 4.08
N THR A 243 -18.03 18.39 5.41
CA THR A 243 -17.07 19.05 6.31
C THR A 243 -15.69 18.40 6.19
N ASP A 244 -15.62 17.06 6.21
CA ASP A 244 -14.37 16.33 6.01
C ASP A 244 -13.78 16.64 4.64
N ALA A 245 -14.63 16.68 3.61
CA ALA A 245 -14.21 17.00 2.26
C ALA A 245 -13.55 18.39 2.19
N ALA A 246 -14.20 19.42 2.74
CA ALA A 246 -13.64 20.77 2.78
C ALA A 246 -12.31 20.85 3.54
N GLU A 247 -12.21 20.20 4.69
CA GLU A 247 -10.97 20.17 5.49
C GLU A 247 -9.82 19.43 4.79
N LEU A 248 -10.13 18.44 3.96
CA LEU A 248 -9.15 17.64 3.22
C LEU A 248 -8.87 18.18 1.81
N GLY A 249 -9.51 19.29 1.41
CA GLY A 249 -9.39 19.87 0.06
C GLY A 249 -10.01 18.99 -1.03
N VAL A 250 -11.07 18.26 -0.68
CA VAL A 250 -11.83 17.37 -1.55
C VAL A 250 -13.12 18.06 -1.99
N SER A 251 -13.44 17.96 -3.27
CA SER A 251 -14.60 18.61 -3.89
C SER A 251 -15.31 17.69 -4.89
N LYS A 252 -16.43 18.16 -5.45
CA LYS A 252 -17.07 17.47 -6.58
C LYS A 252 -16.28 17.69 -7.86
N GLN A 253 -16.29 16.70 -8.74
CA GLN A 253 -15.66 16.78 -10.06
C GLN A 253 -16.17 17.97 -10.91
N GLU A 254 -17.43 18.38 -10.75
CA GLU A 254 -18.02 19.51 -11.47
C GLU A 254 -17.47 20.88 -11.05
N GLU A 255 -17.08 21.05 -9.78
CA GLU A 255 -16.56 22.32 -9.26
C GLU A 255 -15.12 22.57 -9.71
N THR A 256 -14.33 21.50 -9.89
CA THR A 256 -12.95 21.57 -10.38
C THR A 256 -12.86 22.15 -11.79
N HIS A 257 -13.76 21.74 -12.69
CA HIS A 257 -13.84 22.28 -14.05
C HIS A 257 -14.25 23.75 -14.07
N ALA A 258 -15.15 24.18 -13.18
CA ALA A 258 -15.60 25.57 -13.10
C ALA A 258 -14.49 26.51 -12.60
N LEU A 259 -13.71 26.10 -11.59
CA LEU A 259 -12.57 26.86 -11.08
C LEU A 259 -11.40 26.93 -12.09
N SER A 260 -11.10 25.82 -12.78
CA SER A 260 -10.08 25.79 -13.83
C SER A 260 -10.45 26.68 -15.02
N SER A 261 -11.72 26.65 -15.44
CA SER A 261 -12.24 27.53 -16.51
C SER A 261 -12.18 29.02 -16.11
N ALA A 262 -12.60 29.37 -14.89
CA ALA A 262 -12.60 30.75 -14.43
C ALA A 262 -11.18 31.34 -14.28
N LEU A 263 -10.18 30.52 -13.93
CA LEU A 263 -8.78 30.94 -13.86
C LEU A 263 -8.15 31.07 -15.26
N GLY A 264 -8.55 30.24 -16.23
CA GLY A 264 -8.13 30.37 -17.63
C GLY A 264 -8.63 31.66 -18.30
N ASP A 265 -9.85 32.08 -17.98
CA ASP A 265 -10.46 33.31 -18.52
C ASP A 265 -9.88 34.59 -17.90
N LEU A 266 -9.28 34.52 -16.70
CA LEU A 266 -8.60 35.66 -16.06
C LEU A 266 -7.13 35.81 -16.50
N ALA A 267 -6.56 34.78 -17.14
CA ALA A 267 -5.19 34.77 -17.66
C ALA A 267 -5.09 35.07 -19.16
N SER A 268 -6.23 35.33 -19.82
CA SER A 268 -6.36 35.65 -21.25
C SER A 268 -6.72 37.13 -21.44
#